data_AF-A0AAU8E8Z5-F1
#
_entry.id   AF-A0AAU8E8Z5-F1
#
_cell.length_a   1.000
_cell.length_b   1.000
_cell.length_c   1.000
_cell.angle_alpha   90.00
_cell.angle_beta   90.00
_cell.angle_gamma   90.00
#
_symmetry.space_group_name_H-M   'P 1'
#
loop_
_entity.id
_entity.type
_entity.pdbx_description
1 polymer ?
#
loop_
_entity_poly.entity_id
_entity_poly.type
_entity_poly.pdbx_seq_one_letter_code
_entity_poly.pdbx_strand_id
1 'polypeptide(L)'
;MYGFFESPYRVLNLSHVLLIGGLAALVVGAILAYGLDQYLSLPGLVGAHALTILGPTAIKLGYVMRLLTFNRLRLHPRNMV
;
A
#
# COMPACT_ATOMS: atom_id res chain seq x y z
N MET A 1 2.26 8.60 -19.35
CA MET A 1 2.34 8.04 -17.99
C MET A 1 1.52 8.84 -16.96
N TYR A 2 1.32 10.17 -17.12
CA TYR A 2 0.51 10.97 -16.19
C TYR A 2 -1.01 10.73 -16.23
N GLY A 3 -1.55 10.24 -17.36
CA GLY A 3 -2.99 9.99 -17.50
C GLY A 3 -3.56 9.00 -16.48
N PHE A 4 -2.77 8.06 -15.94
CA PHE A 4 -3.26 7.12 -14.92
C PHE A 4 -3.81 7.84 -13.69
N PHE A 5 -3.10 8.89 -13.24
CA PHE A 5 -3.44 9.68 -12.03
C PHE A 5 -4.52 10.75 -12.25
N GLU A 6 -4.94 10.98 -13.49
CA GLU A 6 -6.02 11.93 -13.80
C GLU A 6 -7.39 11.37 -13.42
N SER A 7 -7.59 10.06 -13.53
CA SER A 7 -8.85 9.43 -13.12
C SER A 7 -8.84 9.18 -11.61
N PRO A 8 -9.71 9.85 -10.83
CA PRO A 8 -9.79 9.62 -9.39
C PRO A 8 -10.12 8.15 -9.07
N TYR A 9 -10.93 7.48 -9.89
CA TYR A 9 -11.28 6.07 -9.68
C TYR A 9 -10.09 5.12 -9.84
N ARG A 10 -9.18 5.39 -10.80
CA ARG A 10 -7.94 4.59 -10.95
C ARG A 10 -7.01 4.76 -9.75
N VAL A 11 -6.87 6.00 -9.26
CA VAL A 11 -6.08 6.29 -8.05
C VAL A 11 -6.69 5.64 -6.82
N LEU A 12 -8.03 5.64 -6.70
CA LEU A 12 -8.73 4.95 -5.62
C LEU A 12 -8.46 3.44 -5.66
N ASN A 13 -8.53 2.82 -6.84
CA ASN A 13 -8.27 1.39 -6.97
C ASN A 13 -6.81 1.05 -6.60
N LEU A 14 -5.84 1.84 -7.08
CA LEU A 14 -4.43 1.69 -6.68
C LEU A 14 -4.27 1.84 -5.16
N SER A 15 -4.99 2.77 -4.53
CA SER A 15 -4.95 2.97 -3.09
C SER A 15 -5.39 1.72 -2.32
N HIS A 16 -6.43 1.02 -2.78
CA HIS A 16 -6.89 -0.23 -2.16
C HIS A 16 -5.88 -1.36 -2.34
N VAL A 17 -5.26 -1.47 -3.52
CA VAL A 17 -4.20 -2.45 -3.77
C VAL A 17 -3.00 -2.20 -2.85
N LEU A 18 -2.57 -0.95 -2.68
CA LEU A 18 -1.48 -0.59 -1.78
C LEU A 18 -1.83 -0.86 -0.31
N LEU A 19 -3.08 -0.61 0.10
CA LEU A 19 -3.53 -0.86 1.47
C LEU A 19 -3.56 -2.35 1.79
N ILE A 20 -4.20 -3.17 0.94
CA ILE A 20 -4.35 -4.61 1.16
C ILE A 20 -3.00 -5.31 0.96
N GLY A 21 -2.28 -4.99 -0.12
CA GLY A 21 -0.97 -5.56 -0.40
C GLY A 21 0.07 -5.16 0.65
N GLY A 22 0.05 -3.90 1.10
CA GLY A 22 0.92 -3.42 2.18
C GLY A 22 0.63 -4.09 3.52
N LEU A 23 -0.65 -4.32 3.85
CA LEU A 23 -1.05 -5.07 5.04
C LEU A 23 -0.59 -6.53 4.97
N ALA A 24 -0.83 -7.21 3.84
CA ALA A 24 -0.38 -8.57 3.64
C ALA A 24 1.14 -8.69 3.74
N ALA A 25 1.89 -7.80 3.09
CA ALA A 25 3.34 -7.74 3.16
C ALA A 25 3.84 -7.50 4.59
N LEU A 26 3.22 -6.58 5.33
CA LEU A 26 3.58 -6.29 6.72
C LEU A 26 3.34 -7.50 7.63
N VAL A 27 2.18 -8.16 7.51
CA VAL A 27 1.86 -9.35 8.31
C VAL A 27 2.84 -10.48 8.01
N VAL A 28 3.07 -10.78 6.74
CA VAL A 28 4.03 -11.82 6.32
C VAL A 28 5.45 -11.47 6.79
N GLY A 29 5.89 -10.23 6.58
CA GLY A 29 7.19 -9.75 7.02
C GLY A 29 7.37 -9.84 8.53
N ALA A 30 6.37 -9.46 9.32
CA ALA A 30 6.44 -9.50 10.77
C ALA A 30 6.49 -10.95 11.30
N ILE A 31 5.69 -11.85 10.74
CA ILE A 31 5.72 -13.28 11.08
C ILE A 31 7.10 -13.88 10.76
N LEU A 32 7.63 -13.62 9.57
CA LEU A 32 8.92 -14.16 9.15
C LEU A 32 10.09 -13.57 9.94
N ALA A 33 10.12 -12.25 10.12
CA ALA A 33 11.27 -11.55 10.70
C ALA A 33 11.37 -11.70 12.23
N TYR A 34 10.25 -11.94 12.92
CA TYR A 34 10.22 -11.99 14.38
C TYR A 34 9.68 -13.31 14.95
N GLY A 35 8.93 -14.09 14.18
CA GLY A 35 8.34 -15.36 14.64
C GLY A 35 9.06 -16.62 14.12
N LEU A 36 9.63 -16.55 12.91
CA LEU A 36 10.26 -17.67 12.23
C LEU A 36 11.72 -17.39 11.85
N ASP A 37 12.33 -16.37 12.45
CA ASP A 37 13.68 -15.90 12.17
C ASP A 37 14.74 -17.01 12.22
N GLN A 38 14.63 -17.90 13.21
CA GLN A 38 15.51 -19.06 13.40
C GLN A 38 15.50 -20.07 12.22
N TYR A 39 14.46 -20.06 11.39
CA TYR A 39 14.31 -20.96 10.24
C TYR A 39 14.74 -20.31 8.91
N LEU A 40 15.11 -19.03 8.92
CA LEU A 40 15.49 -18.28 7.73
C LEU A 40 17.02 -18.17 7.61
N SER A 41 17.51 -18.27 6.37
CA SER A 41 18.89 -17.87 6.06
C SER A 41 19.04 -16.35 6.16
N LEU A 42 20.28 -15.84 6.28
CA LEU A 42 20.53 -14.40 6.37
C LEU A 42 19.85 -13.59 5.24
N PRO A 43 19.94 -13.95 3.94
CA PRO A 43 19.21 -13.24 2.89
C PRO A 43 17.69 -13.29 3.08
N GLY A 44 17.15 -14.43 3.55
CA GLY A 44 15.72 -14.58 3.84
C GLY A 44 15.27 -13.66 4.97
N LEU A 45 16.06 -13.55 6.04
CA LEU A 45 15.78 -12.66 7.17
C LEU A 45 15.83 -11.19 6.76
N VAL A 46 16.82 -10.79 5.94
CA VAL A 46 16.89 -9.43 5.37
C VAL A 46 15.66 -9.14 4.51
N GLY A 47 15.23 -10.10 3.68
CA GLY A 47 14.01 -9.98 2.88
C GLY A 47 12.75 -9.83 3.76
N ALA A 48 12.65 -10.61 4.84
CA ALA A 48 11.56 -10.51 5.80
C ALA A 48 11.51 -9.12 6.46
N HIS A 49 12.65 -8.58 6.91
CA HIS A 49 12.71 -7.21 7.42
C HIS A 49 12.37 -6.16 6.35
N ALA A 50 12.81 -6.34 5.10
CA ALA A 50 12.45 -5.45 4.01
C ALA A 50 10.92 -5.37 3.84
N LEU A 51 10.19 -6.49 3.97
CA LEU A 51 8.73 -6.51 3.96
C LEU A 51 8.13 -5.69 5.11
N THR A 52 8.73 -5.70 6.29
CA THR A 52 8.29 -4.86 7.43
C THR A 52 8.53 -3.36 7.22
N ILE A 53 9.39 -2.97 6.28
CA ILE A 53 9.60 -1.56 5.88
C ILE A 53 8.67 -1.19 4.72
N LEU A 54 8.59 -2.05 3.71
CA LEU A 54 7.78 -1.83 2.51
C LEU A 54 6.27 -1.87 2.80
N GLY A 55 5.82 -2.76 3.68
CA GLY A 55 4.41 -2.89 4.07
C GLY A 55 3.80 -1.60 4.64
N PRO A 56 4.34 -1.04 5.74
CA PRO A 56 3.87 0.23 6.31
C PRO A 56 4.01 1.40 5.34
N THR A 57 5.05 1.40 4.51
CA THR A 57 5.25 2.43 3.48
C THR A 57 4.13 2.38 2.43
N ALA A 58 3.79 1.18 1.93
CA ALA A 58 2.69 0.98 1.00
C ALA A 58 1.34 1.38 1.63
N ILE A 59 1.09 1.00 2.89
CA ILE A 59 -0.12 1.39 3.62
C ILE A 59 -0.23 2.92 3.72
N LYS A 60 0.84 3.61 4.12
CA LYS A 60 0.86 5.07 4.25
C LYS A 60 0.58 5.75 2.91
N LEU A 61 1.23 5.31 1.84
CA LEU A 61 1.00 5.83 0.49
C LEU A 61 -0.43 5.58 0.02
N GLY A 62 -0.94 4.36 0.18
CA GLY A 62 -2.33 4.03 -0.15
C GLY A 62 -3.33 4.88 0.63
N TYR A 63 -3.12 5.09 1.92
CA TYR A 63 -4.01 5.92 2.74
C TYR A 63 -4.03 7.39 2.26
N VAL A 64 -2.87 7.98 1.99
CA VAL A 64 -2.78 9.35 1.45
C VAL A 64 -3.48 9.45 0.09
N MET A 65 -3.28 8.48 -0.81
CA MET A 65 -3.97 8.44 -2.11
C MET A 65 -5.49 8.34 -1.94
N ARG A 66 -5.98 7.55 -0.99
CA ARG A 66 -7.41 7.42 -0.68
C ARG A 66 -7.99 8.75 -0.21
N LEU A 67 -7.33 9.43 0.73
CA LEU A 67 -7.75 10.74 1.23
C LEU A 67 -7.77 11.80 0.13
N LEU A 68 -6.69 11.90 -0.65
CA LEU A 68 -6.60 12.84 -1.77
C LEU A 68 -7.71 12.60 -2.79
N THR A 69 -8.02 11.34 -3.09
CA THR A 69 -9.07 10.98 -4.04
C THR A 69 -10.45 11.34 -3.52
N PHE A 70 -10.76 11.03 -2.25
CA PHE A 70 -12.03 11.44 -1.65
C PHE A 70 -12.19 12.95 -1.58
N ASN A 71 -11.11 13.69 -1.32
CA ASN A 71 -11.13 15.14 -1.38
C ASN A 71 -11.46 15.64 -2.79
N ARG A 72 -10.82 15.09 -3.83
CA ARG A 72 -11.10 15.45 -5.23
C ARG A 72 -12.55 15.15 -5.63
N LEU A 73 -13.06 13.97 -5.27
CA LEU A 73 -14.43 13.55 -5.56
C LEU A 73 -15.47 14.41 -4.81
N ARG A 74 -15.18 14.83 -3.58
CA ARG A 74 -16.02 15.78 -2.83
C ARG A 74 -16.05 17.18 -3.44
N LEU A 75 -14.90 17.66 -3.94
CA LEU A 75 -14.77 19.03 -4.48
C LEU A 75 -15.31 19.17 -5.91
N HIS A 76 -15.39 18.08 -6.68
CA HIS A 76 -15.89 18.09 -8.07
C HIS A 76 -17.11 17.17 -8.28
N PRO A 77 -18.26 17.42 -7.60
CA PRO A 77 -19.46 16.60 -7.77
C PRO A 77 -20.17 16.81 -9.13
N ARG A 78 -19.85 17.88 -9.88
CA ARG A 78 -20.57 18.33 -11.10
C ARG A 78 -20.27 17.56 -12.40
N ASN A 79 -19.40 16.54 -12.38
CA ASN A 79 -19.17 15.67 -13.54
C ASN A 79 -20.03 14.38 -13.46
N MET A 80 -21.08 14.39 -12.63
CA MET A 80 -22.00 13.27 -12.40
C MET A 80 -23.41 13.57 -12.92
N VAL A 81 -23.52 14.26 -14.07
CA VAL A 81 -24.71 14.28 -14.94
C VAL A 81 -24.23 14.19 -16.38
#